data_AF-A0AAP6K5H9-F1
#
_entry.id   AF-A0AAP6K5H9-F1
#
_cell.length_a   1.000
_cell.length_b   1.000
_cell.length_c   1.000
_cell.angle_alpha   90.00
_cell.angle_beta   90.00
_cell.angle_gamma   90.00
#
_symmetry.space_group_name_H-M   'P 1'
#
loop_
_entity.id
_entity.type
_entity.pdbx_description
1 polymer ?
#
loop_
_entity_poly.entity_id
_entity_poly.type
_entity_poly.pdbx_seq_one_letter_code
_entity_poly.pdbx_strand_id
1 'polypeptide(L)'
;MKTTNQEIKHLIAQKDIPFSNSKIEAFNKIIKHQFLLPQNLVNREQLEFFLIENIRIYNSIRPQLSLQGNTPAETFVGKPMALNSYKIHFQEQKIYRTSANQQNRCISCN
;
A
#
# COMPACT_ATOMS: atom_id res chain seq x y z
N MET A 1 7.21 -23.89 21.81
CA MET A 1 7.36 -22.95 20.67
C MET A 1 8.68 -23.27 19.98
N LYS A 2 8.67 -23.63 18.69
CA LYS A 2 9.91 -23.96 17.95
C LYS A 2 10.71 -22.67 17.71
N THR A 3 11.74 -22.43 18.50
CA THR A 3 12.81 -21.49 18.16
C THR A 3 13.66 -22.13 17.08
N THR A 4 13.42 -21.76 15.83
CA THR A 4 14.34 -22.11 14.74
C THR A 4 15.64 -21.36 14.98
N ASN A 5 16.68 -22.11 15.33
CA ASN A 5 18.05 -21.65 15.51
C ASN A 5 18.65 -21.31 14.12
N GLN A 6 18.09 -20.31 13.45
CA GLN A 6 18.60 -19.81 12.18
C GLN A 6 19.60 -18.70 12.50
N GLU A 7 20.87 -18.93 12.19
CA GLU A 7 21.88 -17.86 12.16
C GLU A 7 21.43 -16.79 11.16
N ILE A 8 20.93 -15.67 11.68
CA ILE A 8 20.55 -14.52 10.85
C ILE A 8 21.84 -13.89 10.35
N LYS A 9 22.12 -14.05 9.06
CA LYS A 9 23.25 -13.37 8.42
C LYS A 9 22.93 -11.88 8.28
N HIS A 10 23.65 -11.05 9.02
CA HIS A 10 23.55 -9.61 8.87
C HIS A 10 24.22 -9.18 7.56
N LEU A 11 23.41 -8.70 6.61
CA LEU A 11 23.87 -8.20 5.31
C LEU A 11 23.55 -6.71 5.22
N ILE A 12 24.54 -5.90 4.86
CA ILE A 12 24.39 -4.46 4.64
C ILE A 12 24.43 -4.20 3.14
N ALA A 13 23.47 -3.44 2.64
CA ALA A 13 23.47 -2.97 1.26
C ALA A 13 24.72 -2.13 1.00
N GLN A 14 25.54 -2.54 0.02
CA GLN A 14 26.71 -1.77 -0.39
C GLN A 14 26.28 -0.55 -1.22
N LYS A 15 26.98 0.57 -1.07
CA LYS A 15 26.67 1.85 -1.73
C LYS A 15 26.58 1.73 -3.25
N ASP A 16 27.37 0.86 -3.84
CA ASP A 16 27.56 0.76 -5.30
C ASP A 16 26.71 -0.34 -5.95
N ILE A 17 25.84 -1.01 -5.18
CA ILE A 17 24.91 -1.99 -5.73
C ILE A 17 23.60 -1.28 -6.09
N PRO A 18 23.34 -1.00 -7.38
CA PRO A 18 22.07 -0.42 -7.78
C PRO A 18 20.93 -1.35 -7.37
N PHE A 19 19.82 -0.76 -6.92
CA PHE A 19 18.59 -1.44 -6.50
C PHE A 19 18.61 -2.22 -5.19
N SER A 20 19.73 -2.32 -4.44
CA SER A 20 19.78 -3.10 -3.20
C SER A 20 18.68 -2.70 -2.19
N ASN A 21 18.40 -1.40 -2.04
CA ASN A 21 17.36 -0.86 -1.16
C ASN A 21 16.10 -0.40 -1.89
N SER A 22 16.03 -0.56 -3.21
CA SER A 22 14.94 -0.03 -4.03
C SER A 22 13.55 -0.51 -3.59
N LYS A 23 13.45 -1.77 -3.13
CA LYS A 23 12.18 -2.34 -2.65
C LYS A 23 11.65 -1.61 -1.43
N ILE A 24 12.52 -1.35 -0.44
CA ILE A 24 12.12 -0.64 0.79
C ILE A 24 11.93 0.86 0.52
N GLU A 25 12.71 1.45 -0.39
CA GLU A 25 12.53 2.84 -0.82
C GLU A 25 11.18 3.05 -1.52
N ALA A 26 10.81 2.14 -2.43
CA ALA A 26 9.51 2.18 -3.10
C ALA A 26 8.36 2.04 -2.10
N PHE A 27 8.49 1.13 -1.12
CA PHE A 27 7.52 1.00 -0.03
C PHE A 27 7.41 2.29 0.79
N ASN A 28 8.54 2.87 1.22
CA ASN A 28 8.57 4.12 1.98
C ASN A 28 7.96 5.28 1.20
N LYS A 29 8.20 5.36 -0.11
CA LYS A 29 7.57 6.35 -0.99
C LYS A 29 6.06 6.21 -1.00
N ILE A 30 5.54 4.98 -1.10
CA ILE A 30 4.10 4.72 -1.07
C ILE A 30 3.50 5.16 0.28
N ILE A 31 4.06 4.72 1.41
CA ILE A 31 3.56 5.08 2.73
C ILE A 31 3.56 6.59 2.93
N LYS A 32 4.66 7.27 2.60
CA LYS A 32 4.75 8.73 2.77
C LYS A 32 3.77 9.49 1.87
N HIS A 33 3.80 9.24 0.57
CA HIS A 33 3.05 10.08 -0.38
C HIS A 33 1.59 9.68 -0.54
N GLN A 34 1.26 8.39 -0.49
CA GLN A 34 -0.12 7.95 -0.73
C GLN A 34 -0.95 7.88 0.56
N PHE A 35 -0.32 7.62 1.71
CA PHE A 35 -1.04 7.40 2.96
C PHE A 35 -0.88 8.55 3.95
N LEU A 36 0.35 8.98 4.24
CA LEU A 36 0.59 9.98 5.30
C LEU A 36 0.39 11.42 4.83
N LEU A 37 0.86 11.76 3.62
CA LEU A 37 0.78 13.13 3.09
C LEU A 37 -0.66 13.70 3.06
N PRO A 38 -1.70 12.95 2.68
CA PRO A 38 -3.08 13.47 2.69
C PRO A 38 -3.66 13.71 4.10
N GLN A 39 -3.04 13.21 5.16
CA GLN A 39 -3.57 13.27 6.53
C GLN A 39 -3.25 14.59 7.25
N ASN A 40 -2.45 15.48 6.66
CA ASN A 40 -2.08 16.79 7.23
C ASN A 40 -1.62 16.71 8.70
N LEU A 41 -0.73 15.76 8.98
CA LEU A 41 -0.25 15.46 10.34
C LEU A 41 0.49 16.67 10.94
N VAL A 42 0.15 17.04 12.18
CA VAL A 42 0.75 18.22 12.84
C VAL A 42 1.78 17.86 13.91
N ASN A 43 1.80 16.62 14.40
CA ASN A 43 2.69 16.19 15.46
C ASN A 43 3.06 14.69 15.36
N ARG A 44 3.99 14.29 16.22
CA ARG A 44 4.53 12.93 16.26
C ARG A 44 3.52 11.89 16.72
N GLU A 45 2.69 12.20 17.72
CA GLU A 45 1.69 11.26 18.24
C GLU A 45 0.68 10.87 17.16
N GLN A 46 0.21 11.84 16.38
CA GLN A 46 -0.63 11.59 15.21
C GLN A 46 0.10 10.75 14.17
N LEU A 47 1.36 11.06 13.87
CA LEU A 47 2.16 10.27 12.94
C LEU A 47 2.25 8.80 13.37
N GLU A 48 2.54 8.54 14.63
CA GLU A 48 2.66 7.17 15.15
C GLU A 48 1.32 6.42 15.03
N PHE A 49 0.22 7.05 15.43
CA PHE A 49 -1.13 6.49 15.29
C PHE A 49 -1.49 6.16 13.84
N PHE A 50 -1.37 7.13 12.94
CA PHE A 50 -1.73 6.94 11.53
C PHE A 50 -0.78 5.98 10.82
N LEU A 51 0.50 5.95 11.18
CA LEU A 51 1.45 5.02 10.59
C LEU A 51 1.08 3.56 10.87
N ILE A 52 0.69 3.24 12.10
CA ILE A 52 0.25 1.89 12.48
C ILE A 52 -0.97 1.48 11.65
N GLU A 53 -1.99 2.34 11.57
CA GLU A 53 -3.18 2.07 10.77
C GLU A 53 -2.87 1.93 9.27
N ASN A 54 -2.03 2.81 8.73
CA ASN A 54 -1.67 2.77 7.31
C ASN A 54 -0.87 1.51 6.95
N ILE A 55 0.01 1.04 7.83
CA ILE A 55 0.73 -0.24 7.64
C ILE A 55 -0.28 -1.40 7.62
N ARG A 56 -1.24 -1.42 8.55
CA ARG A 56 -2.31 -2.43 8.59
C ARG A 56 -3.13 -2.41 7.29
N ILE A 57 -3.53 -1.23 6.84
CA ILE A 57 -4.29 -1.07 5.59
C ILE A 57 -3.48 -1.57 4.40
N TYR A 58 -2.22 -1.16 4.28
CA TYR A 58 -1.36 -1.54 3.16
C TYR A 58 -1.18 -3.07 3.08
N ASN A 59 -0.92 -3.72 4.22
CA ASN A 59 -0.62 -5.15 4.25
C ASN A 59 -1.85 -6.04 4.16
N SER A 60 -2.97 -5.64 4.75
CA SER A 60 -4.11 -6.56 4.98
C SER A 60 -5.40 -6.16 4.26
N ILE A 61 -5.52 -4.91 3.81
CA ILE A 61 -6.77 -4.40 3.23
C ILE A 61 -6.58 -4.04 1.76
N ARG A 62 -5.48 -3.35 1.40
CA ARG A 62 -5.27 -2.80 0.07
C ARG A 62 -4.71 -3.85 -0.90
N PRO A 63 -5.47 -4.27 -1.93
CA PRO A 63 -4.95 -5.14 -2.98
C PRO A 63 -3.86 -4.45 -3.79
N GLN A 64 -2.86 -5.21 -4.24
CA GLN A 64 -1.78 -4.70 -5.07
C GLN A 64 -1.85 -5.34 -6.45
N LEU A 65 -1.87 -4.52 -7.51
CA LEU A 65 -1.90 -5.03 -8.88
C LEU A 65 -0.64 -5.83 -9.23
N SER A 66 0.52 -5.43 -8.71
CA SER A 66 1.78 -6.18 -8.85
C SER A 66 1.74 -7.56 -8.18
N LEU A 67 0.84 -7.74 -7.20
CA LEU A 67 0.53 -9.02 -6.56
C LEU A 67 -0.74 -9.63 -7.12
N GLN A 68 -1.08 -9.26 -8.36
CA GLN A 68 -2.21 -9.79 -9.13
C GLN A 68 -3.57 -9.57 -8.43
N GLY A 69 -3.66 -8.57 -7.55
CA GLY A 69 -4.90 -8.25 -6.82
C GLY A 69 -5.00 -8.91 -5.44
N ASN A 70 -3.97 -9.60 -4.97
CA ASN A 70 -3.87 -9.97 -3.56
C ASN A 70 -3.31 -8.81 -2.72
N THR A 71 -3.61 -8.84 -1.42
CA THR A 71 -2.89 -8.03 -0.44
C THR A 71 -1.48 -8.62 -0.17
N PRO A 72 -0.52 -7.82 0.34
CA PRO A 72 0.79 -8.33 0.74
C PRO A 72 0.70 -9.49 1.74
N ALA A 73 -0.20 -9.40 2.72
CA ALA A 73 -0.42 -10.46 3.70
C ALA A 73 -0.91 -11.75 3.01
N GLU A 74 -1.92 -11.67 2.13
CA GLU A 74 -2.44 -12.84 1.41
C GLU A 74 -1.36 -13.51 0.53
N THR A 75 -0.53 -12.70 -0.12
CA THR A 75 0.58 -13.20 -0.93
C THR A 75 1.62 -13.90 -0.06
N PHE A 76 1.93 -13.33 1.10
CA PHE A 76 2.88 -13.92 2.06
C PHE A 76 2.42 -15.30 2.57
N VAL A 77 1.11 -15.48 2.84
CA VAL A 77 0.54 -16.79 3.21
C VAL A 77 0.32 -17.74 2.02
N GLY A 78 0.62 -17.31 0.79
CA GLY A 78 0.49 -18.15 -0.41
C GLY A 78 -0.96 -18.35 -0.87
N LYS A 79 -1.88 -17.43 -0.53
CA LYS A 79 -3.29 -17.53 -0.93
C LYS A 79 -3.42 -17.46 -2.47
N PRO A 80 -4.06 -18.45 -3.12
CA PRO A 80 -4.29 -18.41 -4.55
C PRO A 80 -5.24 -17.26 -4.90
N MET A 81 -4.94 -16.59 -6.01
CA MET A 81 -5.65 -15.40 -6.46
C MET A 81 -6.98 -15.76 -7.11
N ALA A 82 -8.01 -14.93 -6.88
CA ALA A 82 -9.33 -15.06 -7.50
C ALA A 82 -9.66 -13.87 -8.42
N LEU A 83 -8.81 -13.50 -9.40
CA LEU A 83 -9.06 -12.33 -10.29
C LEU A 83 -10.46 -12.33 -10.93
N ASN A 84 -11.02 -13.52 -11.18
CA ASN A 84 -12.35 -13.65 -11.76
C ASN A 84 -13.47 -13.12 -10.85
N SER A 85 -13.31 -13.14 -9.52
CA SER A 85 -14.30 -12.57 -8.60
C SER A 85 -14.22 -11.03 -8.48
N TYR A 86 -13.10 -10.41 -8.86
CA TYR A 86 -12.90 -8.96 -8.70
C TYR A 86 -13.57 -8.09 -9.77
N LYS A 87 -13.88 -8.65 -10.94
CA LYS A 87 -14.41 -7.87 -12.08
C LYS A 87 -15.89 -7.48 -11.93
N ILE A 88 -16.60 -8.05 -10.96
CA ILE A 88 -18.06 -7.95 -10.84
C ILE A 88 -18.50 -6.48 -10.62
N HIS A 89 -17.75 -5.70 -9.84
CA HIS A 89 -18.14 -4.34 -9.45
C HIS A 89 -17.40 -3.21 -10.19
N PHE A 90 -16.58 -3.52 -11.20
CA PHE A 90 -15.74 -2.50 -11.85
C PHE A 90 -16.56 -1.45 -12.60
N GLN A 91 -17.68 -1.84 -13.20
CA GLN A 91 -18.56 -0.90 -13.88
C GLN A 91 -19.25 0.05 -12.89
N GLU A 92 -19.79 -0.50 -11.80
CA GLU A 92 -20.44 0.26 -10.74
C GLU A 92 -19.47 1.26 -10.08
N GLN A 93 -18.27 0.81 -9.73
CA GLN A 93 -17.23 1.66 -9.14
C GLN A 93 -16.72 2.74 -10.10
N LYS A 94 -16.66 2.45 -11.41
CA LYS A 94 -16.34 3.45 -12.42
C LYS A 94 -17.41 4.54 -12.49
N ILE A 95 -18.68 4.15 -12.50
CA ILE A 95 -19.81 5.09 -12.52
C ILE A 95 -19.78 5.97 -11.25
N TYR A 96 -19.62 5.35 -10.08
CA TYR A 96 -19.52 6.06 -8.80
C TYR A 96 -18.39 7.10 -8.80
N ARG A 97 -17.17 6.70 -9.20
CA ARG A 97 -16.02 7.61 -9.28
C ARG A 97 -16.28 8.77 -10.23
N THR A 98 -16.84 8.51 -11.41
CA THR A 98 -17.15 9.57 -12.39
C THR A 98 -18.19 10.55 -11.82
N SER A 99 -19.25 10.04 -11.18
CA SER A 99 -20.27 10.86 -10.52
C SER A 99 -19.66 11.75 -9.43
N ALA A 100 -18.85 11.18 -8.53
CA ALA A 100 -18.18 11.93 -7.45
C ALA A 100 -17.20 12.98 -8.00
N ASN A 101 -16.46 12.66 -9.06
CA ASN A 101 -15.54 13.62 -9.69
C ASN A 101 -16.28 14.77 -10.39
N GLN A 102 -17.44 14.49 -11.01
CA GLN A 102 -18.26 15.52 -11.67
C GLN A 102 -18.92 16.50 -10.69
N GLN A 103 -19.02 16.14 -9.41
CA GLN A 103 -19.49 17.03 -8.34
C GLN A 103 -18.41 18.03 -7.92
N ASN A 104 -17.13 17.72 -8.13
CA ASN A 104 -16.00 18.63 -7.88
C ASN A 104 -15.79 19.59 -9.06
N ARG A 105 -16.80 20.41 -9.39
CA ARG A 105 -16.65 21.45 -10.42
C ARG A 105 -15.86 22.63 -9.86
N CYS A 106 -14.88 23.12 -10.62
CA CYS A 106 -14.16 24.33 -10.27
C CYS A 106 -15.11 25.54 -10.37
N ILE A 107 -15.18 26.36 -9.31
CA ILE A 107 -16.03 27.56 -9.26
C ILE A 107 -15.67 28.57 -10.37
N SER A 108 -14.41 28.58 -10.83
CA SER A 108 -13.93 29.49 -11.87
C SER A 108 -14.00 28.94 -13.29
N CYS A 109 -14.32 27.65 -13.49
CA CYS A 109 -14.43 27.04 -14.81
C CYS A 109 -15.92 26.83 -15.11
N ASN A 110 -16.61 27.92 -15.44
CA ASN A 110 -17.86 27.90 -16.19
C ASN A 110 -17.57 28.06 -17.68
#